data_AF-A0A8T4BA87-F1
#
_entry.id   AF-A0A8T4BA87-F1
#
_cell.length_a   1.000
_cell.length_b   1.000
_cell.length_c   1.000
_cell.angle_alpha   90.00
_cell.angle_beta   90.00
_cell.angle_gamma   90.00
#
_symmetry.space_group_name_H-M   'P 1'
#
loop_
_entity.id
_entity.type
_entity.pdbx_description
1 polymer ?
#
loop_
_entity_poly.entity_id
_entity_poly.type
_entity_poly.pdbx_seq_one_letter_code
_entity_poly.pdbx_strand_id
1 'polypeptide(L)'
;MGSAFRMALVLAVLMCIPSYISQSQPVEDTSETTQGHLLDVRYLSYECLTSSMCEPTQPDHLIEYFSADWCEPCLQVSDQLNNYSEPTSVILQHHPSTLDETFLSDSKLRFDIEYRLLFYPSIVVDGSFLLTGSRQAMDLNTTAANSTANWSGFDSIEYANGSLSWNASSGDVVRIWKLEPTPHTTLNRMHSNLARHLISVPLNGSSVPFDMSDLAENTSFVVMLENEGVRHLSAGSLAPTGLVDVSPVDEMDTASASSMAPSNLALIVAAFLIALLTPAFILQRNVMIGNRQQDLMVSQAEE
;
A
#
# COMPACT_ATOMS: atom_id res chain seq x y z
N MET A 1 -30.00 -53.41 -2.79
CA MET A 1 -28.97 -52.62 -3.50
C MET A 1 -28.65 -51.39 -2.68
N GLY A 2 -27.85 -51.56 -1.63
CA GLY A 2 -27.82 -50.63 -0.51
C GLY A 2 -26.41 -50.43 0.03
N SER A 3 -26.17 -49.22 0.52
CA SER A 3 -24.95 -48.74 1.21
C SER A 3 -23.63 -48.83 0.43
N ALA A 4 -23.22 -50.00 -0.04
CA ALA A 4 -21.94 -50.20 -0.73
C ALA A 4 -21.85 -49.40 -2.04
N PHE A 5 -22.93 -49.35 -2.82
CA PHE A 5 -22.97 -48.58 -4.07
C PHE A 5 -22.97 -47.06 -3.81
N ARG A 6 -23.55 -46.61 -2.68
CA ARG A 6 -23.55 -45.18 -2.30
C ARG A 6 -22.18 -44.75 -1.77
N MET A 7 -21.49 -45.62 -1.04
CA MET A 7 -20.13 -45.34 -0.55
C MET A 7 -19.11 -45.34 -1.69
N ALA A 8 -19.25 -46.25 -2.66
CA ALA A 8 -18.44 -46.27 -3.87
C ALA A 8 -18.64 -45.01 -4.74
N LEU A 9 -19.88 -44.52 -4.85
CA LEU A 9 -20.18 -43.30 -5.60
C LEU A 9 -19.60 -42.05 -4.92
N VAL A 10 -19.64 -41.97 -3.58
CA VAL A 10 -19.02 -40.85 -2.84
C VAL A 10 -17.49 -40.88 -2.94
N LEU A 11 -16.87 -42.07 -2.90
CA LEU A 11 -15.42 -42.19 -3.11
C LEU A 11 -15.00 -41.83 -4.55
N ALA A 12 -15.80 -42.21 -5.55
CA ALA A 12 -15.55 -41.86 -6.95
C ALA A 12 -15.71 -40.36 -7.20
N VAL A 13 -16.69 -39.70 -6.57
CA VAL A 13 -16.84 -38.23 -6.66
C VAL A 13 -15.71 -37.49 -5.95
N LEU A 14 -15.19 -38.01 -4.82
CA LEU A 14 -14.04 -37.42 -4.13
C LEU A 14 -12.73 -37.56 -4.93
N MET A 15 -12.57 -38.65 -5.68
CA MET A 15 -11.39 -38.89 -6.53
C MET A 15 -11.47 -38.18 -7.90
N CYS A 16 -12.65 -37.73 -8.32
CA CYS A 16 -12.85 -36.99 -9.56
C CYS A 16 -12.92 -35.47 -9.37
N ILE A 17 -12.62 -34.93 -8.19
CA ILE A 17 -12.36 -33.49 -8.05
C ILE A 17 -10.97 -33.28 -8.67
N PRO A 18 -10.84 -32.68 -9.88
CA PRO A 18 -9.54 -32.31 -10.36
C PRO A 18 -8.92 -31.43 -9.29
N SER A 19 -7.80 -31.88 -8.77
CA SER A 19 -6.96 -31.10 -7.89
C SER A 19 -6.44 -29.95 -8.75
N TYR A 20 -7.25 -28.91 -8.91
CA TYR A 20 -6.74 -27.55 -9.03
C TYR A 20 -6.11 -27.24 -7.66
N ILE A 21 -5.01 -27.96 -7.38
CA ILE A 21 -3.95 -27.45 -6.56
C ILE A 21 -3.67 -26.11 -7.19
N SER A 22 -4.00 -25.04 -6.46
CA SER A 22 -3.32 -23.77 -6.62
C SER A 22 -1.84 -24.11 -6.70
N GLN A 23 -1.33 -24.23 -7.92
CA GLN A 23 0.02 -23.80 -8.16
C GLN A 23 -0.04 -22.32 -7.85
N SER A 24 0.18 -21.96 -6.58
CA SER A 24 1.10 -20.87 -6.34
C SER A 24 2.40 -21.31 -7.02
N GLN A 25 2.47 -21.08 -8.33
CA GLN A 25 3.76 -20.89 -8.94
C GLN A 25 4.41 -19.83 -8.05
N PRO A 26 5.63 -20.06 -7.52
CA PRO A 26 6.47 -18.91 -7.32
C PRO A 26 6.47 -18.25 -8.70
N VAL A 27 5.89 -17.05 -8.80
CA VAL A 27 6.27 -16.18 -9.89
C VAL A 27 7.75 -15.95 -9.60
N GLU A 28 8.57 -16.83 -10.16
CA GLU A 28 9.96 -16.56 -10.43
C GLU A 28 9.87 -15.49 -11.52
N ASP A 29 9.54 -14.27 -11.09
CA ASP A 29 9.69 -13.08 -11.89
C ASP A 29 11.21 -12.95 -12.00
N THR A 30 11.73 -13.59 -13.03
CA THR A 30 13.08 -13.33 -13.54
C THR A 30 13.04 -12.07 -14.41
N SER A 31 12.10 -11.15 -14.17
CA SER A 31 12.43 -9.74 -14.31
C SER A 31 13.17 -9.35 -13.03
N GLU A 32 14.44 -8.98 -13.16
CA GLU A 32 15.07 -8.16 -12.14
C GLU A 32 14.09 -7.01 -11.88
N THR A 33 13.51 -6.94 -10.68
CA THR A 33 12.62 -5.84 -10.34
C THR A 33 13.47 -4.58 -10.45
N THR A 34 13.16 -3.75 -11.46
CA THR A 34 13.90 -2.51 -11.66
C THR A 34 13.88 -1.75 -10.35
N GLN A 35 15.06 -1.42 -9.83
CA GLN A 35 15.15 -0.72 -8.57
C GLN A 35 14.82 0.76 -8.80
N GLY A 36 13.74 1.21 -8.21
CA GLY A 36 13.32 2.61 -8.26
C GLY A 36 14.18 3.46 -7.34
N HIS A 37 14.48 4.68 -7.78
CA HIS A 37 15.27 5.65 -7.02
C HIS A 37 14.72 7.07 -7.19
N LEU A 38 14.77 7.85 -6.12
CA LEU A 38 14.57 9.30 -6.16
C LEU A 38 15.93 9.97 -6.35
N LEU A 39 16.11 10.73 -7.42
CA LEU A 39 17.38 11.34 -7.78
C LEU A 39 17.44 12.82 -7.37
N ASP A 40 16.42 13.60 -7.74
CA ASP A 40 16.35 15.04 -7.44
C ASP A 40 14.89 15.42 -7.14
N VAL A 41 14.71 16.47 -6.34
CA VAL A 41 13.42 17.04 -5.96
C VAL A 41 13.48 18.54 -6.12
N ARG A 42 12.43 19.12 -6.70
CA ARG A 42 12.27 20.56 -6.83
C ARG A 42 10.87 20.96 -6.40
N TYR A 43 10.78 22.10 -5.75
CA TYR A 43 9.55 22.70 -5.28
C TYR A 43 9.25 23.97 -6.07
N LEU A 44 8.02 24.07 -6.55
CA LEU A 44 7.55 25.18 -7.35
C LEU A 44 6.28 25.74 -6.70
N SER A 45 6.41 26.93 -6.11
CA SER A 45 5.30 27.60 -5.43
C SER A 45 4.41 28.39 -6.40
N TYR A 46 3.22 28.78 -5.96
CA TYR A 46 2.32 29.63 -6.73
C TYR A 46 2.97 30.99 -7.09
N GLU A 47 3.72 31.58 -6.17
CA GLU A 47 4.43 32.84 -6.37
C GLU A 47 5.49 32.73 -7.48
N CYS A 48 6.15 31.57 -7.57
CA CYS A 48 7.09 31.27 -8.64
C CYS A 48 6.35 31.27 -10.00
N LEU A 49 5.19 30.61 -10.06
CA LEU A 49 4.41 30.47 -11.29
C LEU A 49 3.77 31.77 -11.80
N THR A 50 3.48 32.70 -10.89
CA THR A 50 2.96 34.04 -11.25
C THR A 50 4.06 35.00 -11.72
N SER A 51 5.33 34.64 -11.51
CA SER A 51 6.48 35.35 -12.07
C SER A 51 6.67 35.00 -13.55
N SER A 52 7.27 35.88 -14.34
CA SER A 52 7.53 35.62 -15.77
C SER A 52 8.53 34.49 -15.99
N MET A 53 9.51 34.40 -15.09
CA MET A 53 10.56 33.38 -15.03
C MET A 53 10.88 33.10 -13.57
N CYS A 54 11.11 31.84 -13.21
CA CYS A 54 11.58 31.47 -11.89
C CYS A 54 12.28 30.10 -11.91
N GLU A 55 13.25 29.91 -11.01
CA GLU A 55 13.88 28.61 -10.79
C GLU A 55 13.21 27.91 -9.60
N PRO A 56 12.71 26.67 -9.77
CA PRO A 56 12.23 25.85 -8.68
C PRO A 56 13.28 25.67 -7.58
N THR A 57 12.87 25.76 -6.32
CA THR A 57 13.77 25.60 -5.18
C THR A 57 14.05 24.12 -4.92
N GLN A 58 15.28 23.78 -4.52
CA GLN A 58 15.61 22.42 -4.08
C GLN A 58 15.43 22.34 -2.56
N PRO A 59 14.53 21.49 -2.04
CA PRO A 59 14.34 21.33 -0.60
C PRO A 59 15.47 20.50 0.01
N ASP A 60 15.69 20.63 1.32
CA ASP A 60 16.64 19.78 2.06
C ASP A 60 16.09 18.36 2.18
N HIS A 61 14.78 18.24 2.40
CA HIS A 61 14.10 16.96 2.56
C HIS A 61 12.76 16.92 1.83
N LEU A 62 12.42 15.73 1.34
CA LEU A 62 11.08 15.39 0.86
C LEU A 62 10.43 14.44 1.87
N ILE A 63 9.25 14.81 2.36
CA ILE A 63 8.45 14.02 3.28
C ILE A 63 7.15 13.63 2.57
N GLU A 64 7.05 12.38 2.16
CA GLU A 64 5.83 11.83 1.57
C GLU A 64 4.97 11.17 2.65
N TYR A 65 3.76 11.67 2.86
CA TYR A 65 2.84 11.20 3.89
C TYR A 65 1.63 10.50 3.27
N PHE A 66 1.46 9.22 3.57
CA PHE A 66 0.36 8.39 3.07
C PHE A 66 -0.68 8.18 4.17
N SER A 67 -1.90 8.64 3.90
CA SER A 67 -3.01 8.61 4.86
C SER A 67 -4.34 8.27 4.22
N ALA A 68 -5.36 8.17 5.06
CA ALA A 68 -6.75 8.12 4.64
C ALA A 68 -7.62 8.92 5.61
N ASP A 69 -8.72 9.50 5.13
CA ASP A 69 -9.63 10.29 5.97
C ASP A 69 -10.35 9.46 7.04
N TRP A 70 -10.56 8.16 6.80
CA TRP A 70 -11.15 7.23 7.78
C TRP A 70 -10.13 6.68 8.78
N CYS A 71 -8.83 6.99 8.63
CA CYS A 71 -7.76 6.46 9.46
C CYS A 71 -7.58 7.30 10.73
N GLU A 72 -8.13 6.84 11.86
CA GLU A 72 -7.99 7.53 13.14
C GLU A 72 -6.52 7.77 13.59
N PRO A 73 -5.58 6.82 13.45
CA PRO A 73 -4.17 7.08 13.79
C PRO A 73 -3.49 8.12 12.90
N CYS A 74 -4.03 8.39 11.71
CA CYS A 74 -3.51 9.39 10.78
C CYS A 74 -3.75 10.81 11.29
N LEU A 75 -4.74 11.01 12.18
CA LEU A 75 -5.10 12.35 12.65
C LEU A 75 -3.96 12.99 13.42
N GLN A 76 -3.34 12.21 14.31
CA GLN A 76 -2.19 12.63 15.11
C GLN A 76 -0.99 12.99 14.23
N VAL A 77 -0.76 12.22 13.17
CA VAL A 77 0.36 12.47 12.25
C VAL A 77 0.10 13.72 11.41
N SER A 78 -1.12 13.92 10.93
CA SER A 78 -1.51 15.13 10.22
C SER A 78 -1.32 16.39 11.07
N ASP A 79 -1.70 16.35 12.36
CA ASP A 79 -1.50 17.47 13.28
C ASP A 79 0.00 17.76 13.53
N GLN A 80 0.82 16.71 13.62
CA GLN A 80 2.27 16.86 13.72
C GLN A 80 2.85 17.51 12.46
N LEU A 81 2.48 17.04 11.28
CA LEU A 81 2.97 17.55 9.99
C LEU A 81 2.51 18.98 9.71
N ASN A 82 1.29 19.35 10.10
CA ASN A 82 0.79 20.73 9.97
C ASN A 82 1.57 21.72 10.86
N ASN A 83 2.16 21.25 11.96
CA ASN A 83 3.01 22.04 12.84
C ASN A 83 4.51 21.86 12.55
N TYR A 84 4.85 21.06 11.55
CA TYR A 84 6.23 20.82 11.15
C TYR A 84 6.78 22.08 10.48
N SER A 85 7.76 22.70 11.13
CA SER A 85 8.20 24.06 10.83
C SER A 85 9.59 24.14 10.19
N GLU A 86 10.13 23.02 9.70
CA GLU A 86 11.41 23.03 9.01
C GLU A 86 11.25 23.73 7.64
N PRO A 87 11.83 24.94 7.46
CA PRO A 87 11.50 25.83 6.35
C PRO A 87 11.99 25.31 4.99
N THR A 88 12.86 24.31 4.98
CA THR A 88 13.48 23.74 3.79
C THR A 88 12.97 22.35 3.45
N SER A 89 12.07 21.77 4.23
CA SER A 89 11.44 20.49 3.92
C SER A 89 10.13 20.70 3.15
N VAL A 90 9.83 19.81 2.20
CA VAL A 90 8.53 19.80 1.53
C VAL A 90 7.73 18.57 1.96
N ILE A 91 6.46 18.79 2.30
CA ILE A 91 5.53 17.72 2.68
C ILE A 91 4.57 17.48 1.52
N LEU A 92 4.57 16.25 1.02
CA LEU A 92 3.66 15.75 -0.02
C LEU A 92 2.68 14.77 0.62
N GLN A 93 1.38 15.11 0.66
CA GLN A 93 0.37 14.23 1.25
C GLN A 93 -0.33 13.41 0.16
N HIS A 94 -0.56 12.13 0.42
CA HIS A 94 -1.14 11.17 -0.50
C HIS A 94 -2.36 10.50 0.11
N HIS A 95 -3.47 10.45 -0.64
CA HIS A 95 -4.67 9.67 -0.33
C HIS A 95 -4.83 8.46 -1.29
N PRO A 96 -4.14 7.35 -1.01
CA PRO A 96 -4.22 6.09 -1.77
C PRO A 96 -5.47 5.23 -1.46
N SER A 97 -6.25 5.56 -0.44
CA SER A 97 -7.46 4.83 -0.07
C SER A 97 -8.60 5.10 -1.07
N THR A 98 -9.10 4.05 -1.73
CA THR A 98 -10.27 4.16 -2.63
C THR A 98 -11.59 4.47 -1.92
N LEU A 99 -11.59 4.48 -0.58
CA LEU A 99 -12.74 4.83 0.23
C LEU A 99 -12.82 6.35 0.50
N ASP A 100 -11.77 7.10 0.17
CA ASP A 100 -11.71 8.53 0.39
C ASP A 100 -12.30 9.26 -0.82
N GLU A 101 -13.08 10.32 -0.59
CA GLU A 101 -13.57 11.15 -1.70
C GLU A 101 -12.42 11.85 -2.44
N THR A 102 -11.31 12.06 -1.73
CA THR A 102 -10.09 12.68 -2.23
C THR A 102 -9.08 11.67 -2.80
N PHE A 103 -9.49 10.41 -2.98
CA PHE A 103 -8.69 9.34 -3.58
C PHE A 103 -7.98 9.78 -4.88
N LEU A 104 -6.71 9.43 -4.98
CA LEU A 104 -5.92 9.58 -6.21
C LEU A 104 -5.28 8.24 -6.59
N SER A 105 -5.56 7.76 -7.81
CA SER A 105 -5.02 6.48 -8.32
C SER A 105 -3.50 6.47 -8.37
N ASP A 106 -2.86 7.58 -8.72
CA ASP A 106 -1.40 7.69 -8.76
C ASP A 106 -0.80 7.58 -7.36
N SER A 107 -1.44 8.17 -6.34
CA SER A 107 -1.06 7.99 -4.94
C SER A 107 -1.16 6.52 -4.52
N LYS A 108 -2.20 5.81 -4.98
CA LYS A 108 -2.36 4.37 -4.72
C LYS A 108 -1.29 3.53 -5.39
N LEU A 109 -0.94 3.81 -6.64
CA LEU A 109 0.15 3.12 -7.33
C LEU A 109 1.48 3.33 -6.59
N ARG A 110 1.76 4.57 -6.18
CA ARG A 110 2.96 4.90 -5.41
C ARG A 110 3.00 4.19 -4.07
N PHE A 111 1.86 4.09 -3.38
CA PHE A 111 1.72 3.36 -2.11
C PHE A 111 1.88 1.84 -2.28
N ASP A 112 1.11 1.20 -3.16
CA ASP A 112 1.00 -0.27 -3.29
C ASP A 112 2.19 -0.89 -4.05
N ILE A 113 2.68 -0.22 -5.09
CA ILE A 113 3.59 -0.81 -6.07
C ILE A 113 5.01 -0.23 -5.94
N GLU A 114 5.14 1.10 -5.92
CA GLU A 114 6.47 1.72 -5.88
C GLU A 114 7.11 1.58 -4.49
N TYR A 115 6.39 1.93 -3.43
CA TYR A 115 6.88 1.80 -2.06
C TYR A 115 6.46 0.51 -1.35
N ARG A 116 5.45 -0.20 -1.87
CA ARG A 116 4.92 -1.45 -1.29
C ARG A 116 4.56 -1.32 0.20
N LEU A 117 3.97 -0.19 0.55
CA LEU A 117 3.55 0.12 1.91
C LEU A 117 2.35 -0.75 2.31
N LEU A 118 2.29 -1.11 3.58
CA LEU A 118 1.27 -2.04 4.08
C LEU A 118 0.20 -1.36 4.94
N PHE A 119 0.51 -0.20 5.53
CA PHE A 119 -0.30 0.40 6.58
C PHE A 119 -0.39 1.92 6.45
N TYR A 120 -1.52 2.47 6.91
CA TYR A 120 -1.66 3.90 7.21
C TYR A 120 -1.56 4.15 8.73
N PRO A 121 -1.03 5.30 9.16
CA PRO A 121 -0.23 6.22 8.35
C PRO A 121 1.16 5.63 8.03
N SER A 122 1.72 6.03 6.89
CA SER A 122 3.13 5.80 6.57
C SER A 122 3.77 7.10 6.11
N ILE A 123 5.00 7.36 6.53
CA ILE A 123 5.81 8.49 6.08
C ILE A 123 7.06 7.94 5.42
N VAL A 124 7.35 8.41 4.21
CA VAL A 124 8.62 8.17 3.53
C VAL A 124 9.44 9.45 3.53
N VAL A 125 10.66 9.39 4.06
CA VAL A 125 11.62 10.49 4.07
C VAL A 125 12.67 10.25 3.00
N ASP A 126 12.84 11.23 2.11
CA ASP A 126 13.82 11.27 1.03
C ASP A 126 13.82 10.04 0.12
N GLY A 127 12.65 9.42 -0.05
CA GLY A 127 12.48 8.17 -0.81
C GLY A 127 13.23 6.96 -0.24
N SER A 128 13.81 7.06 0.96
CA SER A 128 14.80 6.12 1.49
C SER A 128 14.45 5.56 2.87
N PHE A 129 13.76 6.33 3.71
CA PHE A 129 13.43 5.92 5.08
C PHE A 129 11.92 5.82 5.28
N LEU A 130 11.47 4.77 5.97
CA LEU A 130 10.06 4.53 6.29
C LEU A 130 9.82 4.71 7.78
N LEU A 131 8.77 5.47 8.12
CA LEU A 131 8.15 5.53 9.44
C LEU A 131 6.70 5.06 9.32
N THR A 132 6.33 4.04 10.06
CA THR A 132 4.99 3.45 10.02
C THR A 132 4.25 3.66 11.35
N GLY A 133 3.02 4.14 11.25
CA GLY A 133 2.16 4.42 12.40
C GLY A 133 2.52 5.71 13.13
N SER A 134 1.64 6.14 14.03
CA SER A 134 1.81 7.41 14.75
C SER A 134 2.98 7.43 15.72
N ARG A 135 3.42 6.25 16.22
CA ARG A 135 4.57 6.16 17.14
C ARG A 135 5.89 6.46 16.43
N GLN A 136 6.14 5.82 15.29
CA GLN A 136 7.36 6.09 14.52
C GLN A 136 7.34 7.47 13.88
N ALA A 137 6.16 8.01 13.54
CA ALA A 137 6.03 9.38 13.04
C ALA A 137 6.63 10.42 14.01
N MET A 138 6.63 10.18 15.33
CA MET A 138 7.27 11.08 16.30
C MET A 138 8.79 11.20 16.13
N ASP A 139 9.42 10.23 15.47
CA ASP A 139 10.86 10.25 15.20
C ASP A 139 11.22 10.99 13.91
N LEU A 140 10.24 11.57 13.18
CA LEU A 140 10.44 12.25 11.90
C LEU A 140 11.60 13.25 11.91
N ASN A 141 11.65 14.16 12.90
CA ASN A 141 12.73 15.15 12.98
C ASN A 141 14.10 14.47 13.13
N THR A 142 14.18 13.40 13.92
CA THR A 142 15.42 12.64 14.13
C THR A 142 15.80 11.87 12.87
N THR A 143 14.83 11.28 12.15
CA THR A 143 15.06 10.60 10.88
C THR A 143 15.56 11.56 9.82
N ALA A 144 14.93 12.72 9.66
CA ALA A 144 15.36 13.76 8.71
C ALA A 144 16.74 14.33 9.08
N ALA A 145 16.98 14.66 10.35
CA ALA A 145 18.27 15.19 10.79
C ALA A 145 19.44 14.18 10.62
N ASN A 146 19.14 12.88 10.64
CA ASN A 146 20.12 11.82 10.41
C ASN A 146 20.20 11.36 8.95
N SER A 147 19.26 11.78 8.10
CA SER A 147 19.35 11.59 6.66
C SER A 147 20.11 12.76 6.03
N THR A 148 20.73 12.50 4.88
CA THR A 148 21.26 13.57 4.04
C THR A 148 20.78 13.27 2.64
N ALA A 149 19.84 14.06 2.14
CA ALA A 149 19.40 13.92 0.78
C ALA A 149 20.49 14.43 -0.16
N ASN A 150 20.87 13.60 -1.14
CA ASN A 150 21.89 13.96 -2.13
C ASN A 150 21.21 14.19 -3.48
N TRP A 151 20.43 15.26 -3.56
CA TRP A 151 19.67 15.60 -4.76
C TRP A 151 20.59 15.92 -5.93
N SER A 152 20.46 15.15 -7.01
CA SER A 152 21.26 15.32 -8.22
C SER A 152 20.56 14.73 -9.44
N GLY A 153 20.87 15.26 -10.62
CA GLY A 153 20.41 14.71 -11.90
C GLY A 153 19.72 15.74 -12.80
N PHE A 154 19.08 16.77 -12.24
CA PHE A 154 18.73 17.95 -13.02
C PHE A 154 19.98 18.81 -13.23
N ASP A 155 20.37 19.01 -14.49
CA ASP A 155 21.42 19.95 -14.88
C ASP A 155 20.87 21.39 -14.89
N SER A 156 19.60 21.54 -15.27
CA SER A 156 18.85 22.80 -15.21
C SER A 156 17.36 22.53 -15.13
N ILE A 157 16.62 23.36 -14.39
CA ILE A 157 15.16 23.35 -14.36
C ILE A 157 14.66 24.78 -14.15
N GLU A 158 13.73 25.21 -15.00
CA GLU A 158 13.26 26.58 -15.02
C GLU A 158 11.80 26.62 -15.46
N TYR A 159 11.00 27.42 -14.76
CA TYR A 159 9.70 27.83 -15.22
C TYR A 159 9.81 29.17 -15.94
N ALA A 160 9.36 29.23 -17.19
CA ALA A 160 9.36 30.45 -17.98
C ALA A 160 8.15 30.49 -18.91
N ASN A 161 7.45 31.64 -18.94
CA ASN A 161 6.36 31.92 -19.87
C ASN A 161 5.26 30.84 -19.89
N GLY A 162 4.86 30.32 -18.72
CA GLY A 162 3.78 29.33 -18.62
C GLY A 162 4.20 27.89 -18.89
N SER A 163 5.51 27.61 -18.97
CA SER A 163 6.03 26.24 -19.16
C SER A 163 7.17 25.97 -18.19
N LEU A 164 7.17 24.78 -17.58
CA LEU A 164 8.32 24.26 -16.86
C LEU A 164 9.18 23.48 -17.86
N SER A 165 10.45 23.79 -17.93
CA SER A 165 11.42 23.12 -18.77
C SER A 165 12.60 22.62 -17.94
N TRP A 166 13.20 21.53 -18.38
CA TRP A 166 14.33 20.93 -17.68
C TRP A 166 15.31 20.28 -18.64
N ASN A 167 16.52 20.08 -18.14
CA ASN A 167 17.55 19.25 -18.71
C ASN A 167 18.11 18.38 -17.59
N ALA A 168 18.27 17.08 -17.85
CA ALA A 168 18.74 16.11 -16.89
C ALA A 168 19.62 15.09 -17.59
N SER A 169 20.72 14.73 -16.92
CA SER A 169 21.75 13.82 -17.44
C SER A 169 21.55 12.36 -17.01
N SER A 170 20.62 12.12 -16.09
CA SER A 170 20.26 10.82 -15.54
C SER A 170 18.78 10.75 -15.17
N GLY A 171 18.25 9.55 -14.94
CA GLY A 171 16.85 9.32 -14.61
C GLY A 171 16.09 8.61 -15.73
N ASP A 172 14.88 8.16 -15.42
CA ASP A 172 13.98 7.57 -16.39
C ASP A 172 12.78 8.49 -16.66
N VAL A 173 12.32 9.18 -15.61
CA VAL A 173 11.06 9.91 -15.62
C VAL A 173 11.10 11.16 -14.72
N VAL A 174 10.42 12.21 -15.17
CA VAL A 174 10.10 13.39 -14.38
C VAL A 174 8.63 13.32 -13.96
N ARG A 175 8.39 13.35 -12.65
CA ARG A 175 7.06 13.31 -12.04
C ARG A 175 6.72 14.62 -11.37
N ILE A 176 5.63 15.24 -11.78
CA ILE A 176 5.19 16.53 -11.29
C ILE A 176 3.88 16.34 -10.54
N TRP A 177 3.92 16.43 -9.22
CA TRP A 177 2.77 16.35 -8.34
C TRP A 177 2.18 17.73 -8.11
N LYS A 178 0.91 17.93 -8.47
CA LYS A 178 0.13 19.13 -8.14
C LYS A 178 -0.48 19.00 -6.75
N LEU A 179 -0.18 19.95 -5.88
CA LEU A 179 -0.59 19.97 -4.48
C LEU A 179 -1.58 21.09 -4.22
N GLU A 180 -2.66 20.79 -3.51
CA GLU A 180 -3.68 21.78 -3.17
C GLU A 180 -4.16 21.60 -1.72
N PRO A 181 -4.40 22.70 -0.99
CA PRO A 181 -5.12 22.64 0.27
C PRO A 181 -6.51 22.07 0.07
N THR A 182 -6.79 20.93 0.70
CA THR A 182 -8.02 20.18 0.50
C THR A 182 -8.74 19.95 1.83
N PRO A 183 -10.03 20.27 1.96
CA PRO A 183 -10.79 19.94 3.17
C PRO A 183 -10.83 18.43 3.43
N HIS A 184 -10.74 18.05 4.69
CA HIS A 184 -11.01 16.69 5.11
C HIS A 184 -12.51 16.40 4.96
N THR A 185 -12.86 15.21 4.46
CA THR A 185 -14.24 14.85 4.07
C THR A 185 -15.26 14.99 5.20
N THR A 186 -14.93 14.52 6.41
CA THR A 186 -15.88 14.46 7.54
C THR A 186 -15.55 15.41 8.69
N LEU A 187 -14.35 15.97 8.74
CA LEU A 187 -13.84 16.71 9.89
C LEU A 187 -13.46 18.13 9.46
N ASN A 188 -13.71 19.11 10.33
CA ASN A 188 -13.49 20.52 10.02
C ASN A 188 -12.00 20.89 10.09
N ARG A 189 -11.22 20.38 9.13
CA ARG A 189 -9.78 20.61 9.01
C ARG A 189 -9.34 20.48 7.55
N MET A 190 -8.10 20.88 7.30
CA MET A 190 -7.51 20.92 5.98
C MET A 190 -6.29 20.00 5.89
N HIS A 191 -6.15 19.34 4.76
CA HIS A 191 -4.90 18.76 4.29
C HIS A 191 -4.16 19.86 3.53
N SER A 192 -3.01 20.31 4.04
CA SER A 192 -2.33 21.50 3.52
C SER A 192 -1.74 21.29 2.12
N ASN A 193 -1.18 20.10 1.86
CA ASN A 193 -0.39 19.81 0.66
C ASN A 193 -0.82 18.46 0.05
N LEU A 194 -2.12 18.28 -0.20
CA LEU A 194 -2.64 17.04 -0.74
C LEU A 194 -2.39 16.92 -2.25
N ALA A 195 -1.84 15.79 -2.68
CA ALA A 195 -1.68 15.45 -4.09
C ALA A 195 -3.05 15.33 -4.77
N ARG A 196 -3.28 16.13 -5.82
CA ARG A 196 -4.53 16.14 -6.61
C ARG A 196 -4.35 15.65 -8.04
N HIS A 197 -3.13 15.76 -8.56
CA HIS A 197 -2.80 15.32 -9.90
C HIS A 197 -1.32 14.98 -10.03
N LEU A 198 -1.00 14.04 -10.91
CA LEU A 198 0.35 13.69 -11.29
C LEU A 198 0.49 13.85 -12.81
N ILE A 199 1.54 14.55 -13.24
CA ILE A 199 2.01 14.53 -14.63
C ILE A 199 3.32 13.75 -14.66
N SER A 200 3.38 12.71 -15.49
CA SER A 200 4.57 11.89 -15.68
C SER A 200 5.11 12.08 -17.08
N VAL A 201 6.38 12.47 -17.19
CA VAL A 201 7.05 12.73 -18.47
C VAL A 201 8.32 11.89 -18.54
N PRO A 202 8.46 10.97 -19.52
CA PRO A 202 9.71 10.24 -19.70
C PRO A 202 10.87 11.20 -19.97
N LEU A 203 12.10 10.82 -19.63
CA LEU A 203 13.27 11.71 -19.71
C LEU A 203 13.55 12.26 -21.13
N ASN A 204 12.99 11.64 -22.17
CA ASN A 204 13.06 12.16 -23.54
C ASN A 204 12.28 13.48 -23.73
N GLY A 205 11.33 13.78 -22.84
CA GLY A 205 10.63 15.06 -22.78
C GLY A 205 11.40 16.07 -21.94
N SER A 206 11.33 17.34 -22.33
CA SER A 206 12.10 18.43 -21.73
C SER A 206 11.24 19.60 -21.22
N SER A 207 9.91 19.53 -21.37
CA SER A 207 9.02 20.60 -20.91
C SER A 207 7.57 20.18 -20.77
N VAL A 208 6.86 20.83 -19.85
CA VAL A 208 5.40 20.72 -19.65
C VAL A 208 4.78 22.11 -19.53
N PRO A 209 3.71 22.41 -20.30
CA PRO A 209 2.96 23.64 -20.12
C PRO A 209 2.11 23.58 -18.82
N PHE A 210 2.01 24.70 -18.13
CA PHE A 210 1.16 24.89 -16.96
C PHE A 210 -0.04 25.77 -17.36
N ASP A 211 -1.25 25.25 -17.13
CA ASP A 211 -2.45 26.06 -17.27
C ASP A 211 -2.70 26.83 -15.97
N MET A 212 -2.39 28.12 -16.00
CA MET A 212 -2.54 29.02 -14.85
C MET A 212 -3.98 29.49 -14.64
N SER A 213 -4.87 29.28 -15.62
CA SER A 213 -6.23 29.85 -15.57
C SER A 213 -7.13 29.18 -14.54
N ASP A 214 -6.87 27.91 -14.23
CA ASP A 214 -7.63 27.09 -13.28
C ASP A 214 -6.88 26.84 -11.95
N LEU A 215 -5.79 27.56 -11.69
CA LEU A 215 -4.93 27.32 -10.54
C LEU A 215 -5.32 28.17 -9.33
N ALA A 216 -5.58 27.53 -8.18
CA ALA A 216 -5.83 28.23 -6.93
C ALA A 216 -4.55 28.86 -6.36
N GLU A 217 -4.68 29.99 -5.66
CA GLU A 217 -3.57 30.81 -5.13
C GLU A 217 -2.63 30.09 -4.13
N ASN A 218 -3.03 28.91 -3.63
CA ASN A 218 -2.23 28.08 -2.72
C ASN A 218 -1.77 26.77 -3.37
N THR A 219 -1.82 26.68 -4.70
CA THR A 219 -1.35 25.50 -5.42
C THR A 219 0.18 25.50 -5.45
N SER A 220 0.78 24.35 -5.18
CA SER A 220 2.21 24.15 -5.36
C SER A 220 2.49 22.87 -6.13
N PHE A 221 3.74 22.70 -6.56
CA PHE A 221 4.16 21.50 -7.25
C PHE A 221 5.44 20.95 -6.67
N VAL A 222 5.51 19.62 -6.60
CA VAL A 222 6.72 18.89 -6.32
C VAL A 222 7.12 18.15 -7.59
N VAL A 223 8.28 18.50 -8.12
CA VAL A 223 8.87 17.90 -9.31
C VAL A 223 9.96 16.93 -8.86
N MET A 224 9.85 15.68 -9.28
CA MET A 224 10.75 14.60 -8.90
C MET A 224 11.41 14.04 -10.15
N LEU A 225 12.73 13.88 -10.11
CA LEU A 225 13.48 13.09 -11.08
C LEU A 225 13.70 11.70 -10.50
N GLU A 226 13.25 10.67 -11.21
CA GLU A 226 13.20 9.31 -10.67
C GLU A 226 13.68 8.27 -11.68
N ASN A 227 14.23 7.18 -11.16
CA ASN A 227 14.28 5.90 -11.89
C ASN A 227 13.01 5.13 -11.59
N GLU A 228 12.42 4.52 -12.62
CA GLU A 228 11.19 3.75 -12.44
C GLU A 228 11.47 2.43 -11.71
N GLY A 229 10.50 1.98 -10.92
CA GLY A 229 10.54 0.68 -10.28
C GLY A 229 10.28 0.68 -8.78
N VAL A 230 10.58 -0.43 -8.12
CA VAL A 230 10.29 -0.66 -6.70
C VAL A 230 11.39 -0.03 -5.85
N ARG A 231 10.98 0.73 -4.83
CA ARG A 231 11.90 1.43 -3.92
C ARG A 231 12.20 0.57 -2.70
N HIS A 232 13.47 0.54 -2.32
CA HIS A 232 13.91 -0.09 -1.08
C HIS A 232 13.98 0.94 0.04
N LEU A 233 13.14 0.75 1.05
CA LEU A 233 13.07 1.61 2.22
C LEU A 233 13.80 0.98 3.41
N SER A 234 14.59 1.78 4.11
CA SER A 234 15.17 1.44 5.40
C SER A 234 14.24 1.89 6.53
N ALA A 235 14.25 1.20 7.67
CA ALA A 235 13.50 1.65 8.83
C ALA A 235 14.07 2.98 9.34
N GLY A 236 13.24 4.03 9.40
CA GLY A 236 13.61 5.34 9.92
C GLY A 236 13.55 5.44 11.46
N SER A 237 12.93 4.45 12.11
CA SER A 237 12.75 4.38 13.55
C SER A 237 12.80 2.92 14.03
N LEU A 238 13.27 2.73 15.27
CA LEU A 238 13.24 1.46 15.98
C LEU A 238 12.03 1.34 16.92
N ALA A 239 11.18 2.37 17.00
CA ALA A 239 9.96 2.31 17.80
C ALA A 239 9.01 1.26 17.22
N PRO A 240 8.19 0.59 18.05
CA PRO A 240 7.25 -0.40 17.56
C PRO A 240 6.21 0.24 16.62
N THR A 241 5.95 -0.42 15.50
CA THR A 241 4.98 -0.02 14.46
C THR A 241 3.51 -0.19 14.89
N GLY A 242 3.26 -0.83 16.03
CA GLY A 242 1.93 -1.13 16.55
C GLY A 242 1.84 -2.55 17.09
N LEU A 243 0.61 -3.10 17.16
CA LEU A 243 0.35 -4.48 17.63
C LEU A 243 0.75 -5.57 16.62
N VAL A 244 1.20 -5.19 15.43
CA VAL A 244 1.56 -6.12 14.36
C VAL A 244 3.07 -6.09 14.17
N ASP A 245 3.74 -7.08 14.73
CA ASP A 245 5.15 -7.34 14.44
C ASP A 245 5.23 -7.99 13.05
N VAL A 246 5.84 -7.29 12.10
CA VAL A 246 6.13 -7.78 10.74
C VAL A 246 7.63 -8.01 10.53
N SER A 247 8.38 -8.24 11.61
CA SER A 247 9.75 -8.68 11.51
C SER A 247 9.79 -10.06 10.85
N PRO A 248 10.64 -10.30 9.83
CA PRO A 248 10.98 -11.67 9.48
C PRO A 248 11.64 -12.27 10.72
N VAL A 249 11.06 -13.36 11.23
CA VAL A 249 11.58 -14.07 12.40
C VAL A 249 12.89 -14.75 12.01
N ASP A 250 13.97 -13.97 11.96
CA ASP A 250 15.34 -14.46 12.02
C ASP A 250 15.77 -14.41 13.48
N GLU A 251 15.16 -15.25 14.31
CA GLU A 251 15.79 -15.70 15.54
C GLU A 251 15.34 -17.13 15.86
N MET A 252 16.27 -18.02 15.52
CA MET A 252 16.30 -19.43 15.84
C MET A 252 16.37 -19.60 17.36
N ASP A 253 15.23 -19.86 17.99
CA ASP A 253 15.19 -20.54 19.29
C ASP A 253 14.62 -21.95 19.11
N THR A 254 15.54 -22.90 19.19
CA THR A 254 15.32 -24.34 19.08
C THR A 254 14.48 -24.84 20.26
N ALA A 255 13.17 -24.72 20.17
CA ALA A 255 12.29 -25.68 20.82
C ALA A 255 12.20 -26.91 19.92
N SER A 256 12.76 -28.03 20.38
CA SER A 256 12.71 -29.33 19.71
C SER A 256 11.27 -29.82 19.57
N ALA A 257 10.55 -29.32 18.57
CA ALA A 257 9.28 -29.88 18.12
C ALA A 257 9.61 -30.89 17.03
N SER A 258 9.23 -32.14 17.29
CA SER A 258 9.38 -33.30 16.42
C SER A 258 9.21 -32.97 14.93
N SER A 259 10.22 -33.31 14.13
CA SER A 259 10.23 -33.18 12.68
C SER A 259 9.16 -34.06 12.03
N MET A 260 7.92 -33.57 11.95
CA MET A 260 6.92 -34.12 11.05
C MET A 260 6.94 -33.32 9.76
N ALA A 261 7.07 -34.01 8.64
CA ALA A 261 6.95 -33.40 7.32
C ALA A 261 5.61 -32.63 7.24
N PRO A 262 5.55 -31.46 6.57
CA PRO A 262 4.35 -30.62 6.48
C PRO A 262 3.10 -31.38 5.98
N SER A 263 3.30 -32.39 5.13
CA SER A 263 2.25 -33.30 4.66
C SER A 263 1.60 -34.13 5.77
N ASN A 264 2.39 -34.57 6.75
CA ASN A 264 1.89 -35.36 7.88
C ASN A 264 1.09 -34.49 8.84
N LEU A 265 1.51 -33.23 9.05
CA LEU A 265 0.76 -32.27 9.86
C LEU A 265 -0.59 -31.94 9.21
N ALA A 266 -0.61 -31.71 7.90
CA ALA A 266 -1.84 -31.48 7.15
C ALA A 266 -2.82 -32.68 7.27
N LEU A 267 -2.30 -33.92 7.18
CA LEU A 267 -3.10 -35.13 7.36
C LEU A 267 -3.69 -35.27 8.76
N ILE A 268 -2.90 -34.96 9.80
CA ILE A 268 -3.35 -35.03 11.19
C ILE A 268 -4.44 -33.99 11.46
N VAL A 269 -4.25 -32.75 11.00
CA VAL A 269 -5.24 -31.68 11.14
C VAL A 269 -6.52 -32.01 10.39
N ALA A 270 -6.42 -32.53 9.16
CA ALA A 270 -7.58 -32.95 8.39
C ALA A 270 -8.36 -34.08 9.08
N ALA A 271 -7.67 -35.09 9.61
CA ALA A 271 -8.30 -36.18 10.35
C ALA A 271 -9.00 -35.68 11.62
N PHE A 272 -8.39 -34.73 12.33
CA PHE A 272 -8.95 -34.11 13.53
C PHE A 272 -10.23 -33.32 13.21
N LEU A 273 -10.21 -32.52 12.13
CA LEU A 273 -11.40 -31.78 11.69
C LEU A 273 -12.55 -32.72 11.27
N ILE A 274 -12.25 -33.83 10.60
CA ILE A 274 -13.27 -34.84 10.24
C ILE A 274 -13.85 -35.51 11.50
N ALA A 275 -13.02 -35.77 12.52
CA ALA A 275 -13.47 -36.30 13.80
C ALA A 275 -14.38 -35.33 14.57
N LEU A 276 -14.13 -34.02 14.44
CA LEU A 276 -15.00 -32.99 15.02
C LEU A 276 -16.36 -32.87 14.29
N LEU A 277 -16.39 -33.17 12.99
CA LEU A 277 -17.62 -33.10 12.19
C LEU A 277 -18.49 -34.37 12.29
N THR A 278 -17.95 -35.48 12.80
CA THR A 278 -18.66 -36.77 12.86
C THR A 278 -19.96 -36.74 13.67
N PRO A 279 -20.05 -36.06 14.84
CA PRO A 279 -21.29 -35.94 15.59
C PRO A 279 -22.41 -35.26 14.80
N ALA A 280 -22.07 -34.22 14.01
CA ALA A 280 -23.03 -33.49 13.19
C ALA A 280 -23.64 -34.39 12.09
N PHE A 281 -22.82 -35.22 11.45
CA PHE A 281 -23.30 -36.19 10.45
C PHE A 281 -24.18 -37.28 11.05
N ILE A 282 -23.87 -37.76 12.27
CA ILE A 282 -24.69 -38.76 12.96
C ILE A 282 -26.06 -38.16 13.32
N LEU A 283 -26.08 -36.92 13.81
CA LEU A 283 -27.32 -36.23 14.16
C LEU A 283 -28.21 -36.03 12.92
N GLN A 284 -27.63 -35.56 11.81
CA GLN A 284 -28.35 -35.37 10.54
C GLN A 284 -28.90 -36.69 9.99
N ARG A 285 -28.16 -37.78 10.10
CA ARG A 285 -28.63 -39.11 9.67
C ARG A 285 -29.81 -39.60 10.53
N ASN A 286 -29.75 -39.40 11.83
CA ASN A 286 -30.83 -39.82 12.73
C ASN A 286 -32.13 -39.02 12.48
N VAL A 287 -32.02 -37.72 12.19
CA VAL A 287 -33.16 -36.88 11.78
C VAL A 287 -33.77 -37.36 10.47
N MET A 288 -32.95 -37.68 9.46
CA MET A 288 -33.47 -38.19 8.18
C MET A 288 -34.13 -39.57 8.27
N ILE A 289 -33.71 -40.43 9.21
CA ILE A 289 -34.35 -41.74 9.43
C ILE A 289 -35.65 -41.57 10.23
N GLY A 290 -35.69 -40.67 11.21
CA GLY A 290 -36.88 -40.36 11.99
C GLY A 290 -38.04 -39.83 11.14
N ASN A 291 -37.77 -38.85 10.25
CA ASN A 291 -38.81 -38.32 9.36
C ASN A 291 -39.39 -39.38 8.41
N ARG A 292 -38.58 -40.37 8.02
CA ARG A 292 -39.01 -41.45 7.13
C ARG A 292 -39.98 -42.43 7.79
N GLN A 293 -39.91 -42.59 9.10
CA GLN A 293 -40.89 -43.39 9.86
C GLN A 293 -42.20 -42.61 10.09
N GLN A 294 -42.12 -41.29 10.18
CA GLN A 294 -43.29 -40.42 10.37
C GLN A 294 -44.14 -40.35 9.09
N ASP A 295 -43.52 -40.23 7.91
CA ASP A 295 -44.22 -40.27 6.61
C ASP A 295 -44.91 -41.62 6.35
N LEU A 296 -44.31 -42.73 6.81
CA LEU A 296 -44.90 -44.07 6.66
C LEU A 296 -46.11 -44.29 7.57
N MET A 297 -46.17 -43.65 8.74
CA MET A 297 -47.32 -43.75 9.64
C MET A 297 -48.48 -42.84 9.24
N VAL A 298 -48.21 -41.68 8.63
CA VAL A 298 -49.26 -40.80 8.09
C VAL A 298 -49.95 -41.46 6.89
N SER A 299 -49.21 -42.12 5.99
CA SER A 299 -49.77 -42.82 4.83
C SER A 299 -50.65 -44.03 5.18
N GLN A 300 -50.54 -44.61 6.38
CA GLN A 300 -51.40 -45.72 6.84
C GLN A 300 -52.63 -45.26 7.62
N ALA A 301 -52.74 -43.95 7.92
CA ALA A 301 -53.90 -43.37 8.60
C ALA A 301 -54.91 -42.73 7.63
N GLU A 302 -54.60 -42.68 6.32
CA GLU A 302 -55.46 -42.13 5.26
C GLU A 302 -56.11 -43.20 4.35
N GLU A 303 -56.00 -44.51 4.69
CA GLU A 303 -56.78 -45.60 4.07
C GLU A 303 -57.91 -46.11 4.98
#